data_AF-A0A957PK41-F1
#
_entry.id   AF-A0A957PK41-F1
#
_cell.length_a   1.000
_cell.length_b   1.000
_cell.length_c   1.000
_cell.angle_alpha   90.00
_cell.angle_beta   90.00
_cell.angle_gamma   90.00
#
_symmetry.space_group_name_H-M   'P 1'
#
loop_
_entity.id
_entity.type
_entity.pdbx_description
1 polymer ?
#
loop_
_entity_poly.entity_id
_entity_poly.type
_entity_poly.pdbx_seq_one_letter_code
_entity_poly.pdbx_strand_id
1 'polypeptide(L)'
;MPTIAIDYTPAIRQSAGIGRIIRHQLQALLALKPPYDIRLFVAGPVSAIQQQQAPLPLHATPLSERNMVRLWHRLNSPLPPVEWFTGGPLALFHGTDFVLAPSRARTQMVTVHDLAFLFYPNAAMPSLHRYLNIVVPRSVRSADHIVADSHHTARDLHEQWQIPP
;
A
#
# COMPACT_ATOMS: atom_id res chain seq x y z
N MET A 1 11.42 -17.90 -9.65
CA MET A 1 10.05 -17.70 -9.12
C MET A 1 9.75 -16.21 -9.18
N PRO A 2 8.53 -15.77 -9.57
CA PRO A 2 8.20 -14.36 -9.58
C PRO A 2 8.22 -13.80 -8.16
N THR A 3 8.76 -12.60 -7.99
CA THR A 3 8.80 -11.92 -6.69
C THR A 3 7.65 -10.91 -6.59
N ILE A 4 6.90 -10.97 -5.50
CA ILE A 4 5.80 -10.07 -5.17
C ILE A 4 6.17 -9.28 -3.92
N ALA A 5 6.13 -7.95 -4.01
CA ALA A 5 6.25 -7.10 -2.82
C ALA A 5 4.85 -6.67 -2.37
N ILE A 6 4.60 -6.79 -1.07
CA ILE A 6 3.37 -6.33 -0.43
C ILE A 6 3.75 -5.18 0.48
N ASP A 7 3.10 -4.03 0.33
CA ASP A 7 3.19 -2.95 1.32
C ASP A 7 2.57 -3.43 2.63
N TYR A 8 3.43 -3.73 3.59
CA TYR A 8 3.08 -4.23 4.91
C TYR A 8 3.13 -3.11 5.96
N THR A 9 3.35 -1.86 5.54
CA THR A 9 3.38 -0.69 6.43
C THR A 9 2.15 -0.60 7.33
N PRO A 10 0.90 -0.71 6.83
CA PRO A 10 -0.29 -0.61 7.67
C PRO A 10 -0.38 -1.76 8.68
N ALA A 11 0.09 -2.96 8.32
CA ALA A 11 0.14 -4.09 9.24
C ALA A 11 1.15 -3.91 10.39
N ILE A 12 2.14 -3.03 10.23
CA ILE A 12 3.09 -2.66 11.29
C ILE A 12 2.60 -1.45 12.09
N ARG A 13 1.99 -0.46 11.43
CA ARG A 13 1.66 0.84 12.04
C ARG A 13 0.25 0.93 12.59
N GLN A 14 -0.66 0.06 12.16
CA GLN A 14 -2.07 0.09 12.52
C GLN A 14 -2.53 -1.19 13.21
N SER A 15 -3.23 -1.04 14.34
CA SER A 15 -3.77 -2.18 15.10
C SER A 15 -5.20 -2.57 14.68
N ALA A 16 -5.94 -1.65 14.06
CA ALA A 16 -7.36 -1.83 13.69
C ALA A 16 -7.55 -2.09 12.18
N GLY A 17 -8.81 -2.33 11.79
CA GLY A 17 -9.31 -2.40 10.39
C GLY A 17 -8.32 -2.97 9.37
N ILE A 18 -7.72 -2.06 8.61
CA ILE A 18 -6.79 -2.30 7.50
C ILE A 18 -5.60 -3.16 7.94
N GLY A 19 -4.89 -2.75 8.98
CA GLY A 19 -3.75 -3.53 9.49
C GLY A 19 -4.16 -4.95 9.92
N ARG A 20 -5.36 -5.13 10.47
CA ARG A 20 -5.89 -6.46 10.83
C ARG A 20 -6.16 -7.31 9.60
N ILE A 21 -6.79 -6.74 8.57
CA ILE A 21 -7.10 -7.45 7.32
C ILE A 21 -5.80 -7.91 6.65
N ILE A 22 -4.82 -7.03 6.50
CA ILE A 22 -3.55 -7.35 5.83
C ILE A 22 -2.81 -8.49 6.53
N ARG A 23 -2.74 -8.48 7.88
CA ARG A 23 -2.12 -9.57 8.66
C ARG A 23 -2.77 -10.92 8.37
N HIS A 24 -4.09 -10.99 8.39
CA HIS A 24 -4.81 -12.25 8.17
C HIS A 24 -4.80 -12.69 6.71
N GLN A 25 -4.91 -11.76 5.75
CA GLN A 25 -4.82 -12.08 4.32
C GLN A 25 -3.45 -12.64 3.98
N LEU A 26 -2.37 -12.03 4.50
CA LEU A 26 -1.02 -12.56 4.31
C LEU A 26 -0.86 -13.95 4.93
N GLN A 27 -1.35 -14.15 6.15
CA GLN A 27 -1.31 -15.46 6.81
C GLN A 27 -2.05 -16.53 5.99
N ALA A 28 -3.25 -16.21 5.49
CA ALA A 28 -4.04 -17.11 4.64
C ALA A 28 -3.33 -17.40 3.32
N LEU A 29 -2.75 -16.37 2.68
CA LEU A 29 -1.98 -16.52 1.44
C LEU A 29 -0.78 -17.46 1.64
N LEU A 30 -0.01 -17.28 2.72
CA LEU A 30 1.14 -18.14 3.01
C LEU A 30 0.74 -19.59 3.29
N ALA A 31 -0.42 -19.82 3.90
CA ALA A 31 -0.95 -21.17 4.13
C ALA A 31 -1.23 -21.93 2.81
N LEU A 32 -1.51 -21.22 1.72
CA LEU A 32 -1.70 -21.81 0.39
C LEU A 32 -0.38 -22.24 -0.29
N LYS A 33 0.78 -21.94 0.31
CA LYS A 33 2.11 -22.24 -0.24
C LYS A 33 2.25 -21.79 -1.70
N PRO A 34 2.05 -20.49 -1.99
CA PRO A 34 2.03 -19.99 -3.35
C PRO A 34 3.39 -20.20 -4.02
N PRO A 35 3.45 -20.45 -5.34
CA PRO A 35 4.69 -20.69 -6.06
C PRO A 35 5.43 -19.37 -6.41
N TYR A 36 5.38 -18.37 -5.52
CA TYR A 36 5.97 -17.04 -5.69
C TYR A 36 6.77 -16.64 -4.45
N ASP A 37 7.78 -15.78 -4.62
CA ASP A 37 8.58 -15.21 -3.53
C ASP A 37 7.87 -13.95 -3.00
N ILE A 38 7.45 -13.93 -1.74
CA ILE A 38 6.73 -12.80 -1.13
C ILE A 38 7.69 -11.99 -0.27
N ARG A 39 7.75 -10.67 -0.50
CA ARG A 39 8.57 -9.73 0.28
C ARG A 39 7.68 -8.69 0.95
N LEU A 40 7.88 -8.48 2.25
CA LEU A 40 7.10 -7.51 3.02
C LEU A 40 7.83 -6.19 3.05
N PHE A 41 7.33 -5.21 2.30
CA PHE A 41 7.88 -3.86 2.28
C PHE A 41 7.31 -3.03 3.42
N VAL A 42 8.14 -2.23 4.09
CA VAL A 42 7.68 -1.31 5.16
C VAL A 42 8.30 0.07 4.98
N ALA A 43 7.47 1.09 4.83
CA ALA A 43 7.91 2.49 4.92
C ALA A 43 8.18 2.85 6.39
N GLY A 44 9.42 3.22 6.69
CA GLY A 44 9.88 3.52 8.04
C GLY A 44 10.74 2.42 8.66
N PRO A 45 11.62 2.78 9.61
CA PRO A 45 12.41 1.80 10.34
C PRO A 45 11.52 0.88 11.17
N VAL A 46 11.95 -0.38 11.31
CA VAL A 46 11.28 -1.43 12.08
C VAL A 46 12.14 -1.84 13.27
N SER A 47 11.50 -2.16 14.40
CA SER A 47 12.19 -2.67 15.58
C SER A 47 12.51 -4.17 15.44
N ALA A 48 13.45 -4.68 16.24
CA ALA A 48 13.75 -6.11 16.27
C ALA A 48 12.52 -6.96 16.64
N ILE A 49 11.67 -6.46 17.54
CA ILE A 49 10.42 -7.13 17.92
C ILE A 49 9.47 -7.23 16.72
N GLN A 50 9.33 -6.15 15.94
CA GLN A 50 8.50 -6.15 14.74
C GLN A 50 9.04 -7.13 13.69
N GLN A 51 10.37 -7.21 13.53
CA GLN A 51 11.01 -8.17 12.64
C GLN A 51 10.70 -9.62 13.05
N GLN A 52 10.73 -9.91 14.36
CA GLN A 52 10.49 -11.25 14.90
C GLN A 52 9.01 -11.67 14.82
N GLN A 53 8.09 -10.72 14.95
CA GLN A 53 6.65 -10.99 14.93
C GLN A 53 6.06 -11.08 13.52
N ALA A 54 6.76 -10.56 12.50
CA ALA A 54 6.32 -10.65 11.12
C ALA A 54 6.41 -12.08 10.59
N PRO A 55 5.46 -12.52 9.74
CA PRO A 55 5.48 -13.88 9.20
C PRO A 55 6.59 -14.11 8.16
N LEU A 56 7.21 -13.04 7.66
CA LEU A 56 8.34 -13.04 6.73
C LEU A 56 9.28 -11.87 7.07
N PRO A 57 10.53 -11.87 6.58
CA PRO A 57 11.43 -10.75 6.74
C PRO A 57 10.84 -9.43 6.23
N LEU A 58 10.92 -8.37 7.05
CA LEU A 58 10.53 -7.02 6.67
C LEU A 58 11.69 -6.31 5.96
N HIS A 59 11.37 -5.67 4.85
CA HIS A 59 12.24 -4.83 4.04
C HIS A 59 11.89 -3.36 4.28
N ALA A 60 12.57 -2.76 5.25
CA ALA A 60 12.25 -1.43 5.76
C ALA A 60 13.08 -0.32 5.12
N THR A 61 12.50 0.88 5.01
CA THR A 61 13.24 2.08 4.60
C THR A 61 13.98 2.72 5.79
N PRO A 62 15.15 3.38 5.56
CA PRO A 62 15.91 4.00 6.64
C PRO A 62 15.25 5.27 7.19
N LEU A 63 14.45 5.95 6.37
CA LEU A 63 13.69 7.15 6.76
C LEU A 63 12.31 6.76 7.26
N SER A 64 11.74 7.57 8.17
CA SER A 64 10.38 7.40 8.67
C SER A 64 9.34 7.44 7.54
N GLU A 65 8.23 6.74 7.74
CA GLU A 65 7.07 6.74 6.83
C GLU A 65 6.66 8.16 6.43
N ARG A 66 6.56 9.07 7.40
CA ARG A 66 6.21 10.48 7.15
C ARG A 66 7.17 11.16 6.17
N ASN A 67 8.47 10.86 6.26
CA ASN A 67 9.47 11.43 5.35
C ASN A 67 9.45 10.74 4.00
N MET A 68 9.23 9.43 3.95
CA MET A 68 9.02 8.69 2.69
C MET A 68 7.80 9.22 1.94
N VAL A 69 6.66 9.38 2.62
CA VAL A 69 5.43 9.96 2.07
C VAL A 69 5.66 11.39 1.55
N ARG A 70 6.44 12.21 2.27
CA ARG A 70 6.81 13.54 1.78
C ARG A 70 7.64 13.46 0.50
N LEU A 71 8.64 12.61 0.46
CA LEU A 71 9.51 12.46 -0.69
C LEU A 71 8.73 11.97 -1.92
N TRP A 72 8.00 10.86 -1.77
CA TRP A 72 7.27 10.26 -2.88
C TRP A 72 6.07 11.09 -3.34
N HIS A 73 5.26 11.58 -2.41
CA HIS A 73 3.96 12.15 -2.77
C HIS A 73 3.90 13.67 -2.69
N ARG A 74 4.60 14.30 -1.74
CA ARG A 74 4.63 15.77 -1.68
C ARG A 74 5.61 16.37 -2.67
N LEU A 75 6.80 15.78 -2.81
CA LEU A 75 7.80 16.21 -3.80
C LEU A 75 7.61 15.53 -5.17
N ASN A 76 6.66 14.59 -5.28
CA ASN A 76 6.40 13.83 -6.49
C ASN A 76 7.67 13.13 -7.03
N SER A 77 8.54 12.67 -6.11
CA SER A 77 9.81 12.03 -6.48
C SER A 77 9.59 10.55 -6.80
N PRO A 78 10.11 10.04 -7.92
CA PRO A 78 10.10 8.61 -8.23
C PRO A 78 11.18 7.82 -7.44
N LEU A 79 11.98 8.49 -6.61
CA LEU A 79 13.08 7.90 -5.86
C LEU A 79 12.91 8.08 -4.34
N PRO A 80 13.38 7.11 -3.53
CA PRO A 80 13.86 5.79 -3.94
C PRO A 80 12.68 4.85 -4.27
N PRO A 81 12.79 4.00 -5.29
CA PRO A 81 11.74 3.04 -5.59
C PRO A 81 11.77 1.86 -4.62
N VAL A 82 10.65 1.16 -4.47
CA VAL A 82 10.49 0.02 -3.53
C VAL A 82 11.56 -1.05 -3.74
N GLU A 83 11.95 -1.30 -4.99
CA GLU A 83 12.93 -2.31 -5.40
C GLU A 83 14.31 -2.13 -4.75
N TRP A 84 14.68 -0.91 -4.36
CA TRP A 84 15.94 -0.64 -3.65
C TRP A 84 15.98 -1.31 -2.27
N PHE A 85 14.82 -1.48 -1.63
CA PHE A 85 14.70 -2.07 -0.29
C PHE A 85 14.33 -3.54 -0.35
N THR A 86 13.54 -3.93 -1.35
CA THR A 86 13.11 -5.32 -1.50
C THR A 86 14.17 -6.18 -2.21
N GLY A 87 15.23 -5.61 -2.75
CA GLY A 87 16.38 -6.37 -3.27
C GLY A 87 16.20 -6.88 -4.70
N GLY A 88 15.64 -6.05 -5.59
CA GLY A 88 15.62 -6.32 -7.03
C GLY A 88 14.26 -6.16 -7.70
N PRO A 89 14.15 -6.56 -8.98
CA PRO A 89 12.94 -6.38 -9.78
C PRO A 89 11.76 -7.19 -9.22
N LEU A 90 10.57 -6.63 -9.37
CA LEU A 90 9.32 -7.20 -8.86
C LEU A 90 8.39 -7.54 -10.02
N ALA A 91 7.76 -8.71 -9.94
CA ALA A 91 6.67 -9.09 -10.83
C ALA A 91 5.40 -8.31 -10.46
N LEU A 92 5.14 -8.14 -9.16
CA LEU A 92 4.00 -7.38 -8.65
C LEU A 92 4.38 -6.57 -7.42
N PHE A 93 3.89 -5.33 -7.33
CA PHE A 93 3.86 -4.55 -6.10
C PHE A 93 2.41 -4.24 -5.70
N HIS A 94 2.05 -4.59 -4.46
CA HIS A 94 0.71 -4.37 -3.91
C HIS A 94 0.74 -3.29 -2.82
N GLY A 95 0.21 -2.11 -3.13
CA GLY A 95 -0.11 -1.08 -2.14
C GLY A 95 -1.40 -1.44 -1.41
N THR A 96 -1.32 -1.74 -0.13
CA THR A 96 -2.45 -2.32 0.61
C THR A 96 -3.38 -1.29 1.26
N ASP A 97 -3.04 0.01 1.21
CA ASP A 97 -3.74 1.09 1.93
C ASP A 97 -3.76 2.36 1.07
N PHE A 98 -4.60 2.37 0.02
CA PHE A 98 -4.92 3.48 -0.90
C PHE A 98 -3.78 4.08 -1.73
N VAL A 99 -2.53 3.78 -1.39
CA VAL A 99 -1.36 4.50 -1.88
C VAL A 99 -0.35 3.54 -2.49
N LEU A 100 0.19 3.93 -3.66
CA LEU A 100 1.31 3.26 -4.29
C LEU A 100 2.59 4.05 -4.08
N ALA A 101 3.54 3.48 -3.34
CA ALA A 101 4.91 3.96 -3.35
C ALA A 101 5.52 3.80 -4.77
N PRO A 102 6.48 4.63 -5.18
CA PRO A 102 7.15 4.50 -6.47
C PRO A 102 7.75 3.11 -6.64
N SER A 103 7.33 2.43 -7.70
CA SER A 103 7.81 1.09 -8.05
C SER A 103 7.95 0.99 -9.56
N ARG A 104 8.86 0.12 -9.98
CA ARG A 104 9.03 -0.32 -11.37
C ARG A 104 8.58 -1.76 -11.55
N ALA A 105 7.73 -2.26 -10.65
CA ALA A 105 7.15 -3.58 -10.76
C ALA A 105 6.43 -3.70 -12.10
N ARG A 106 6.47 -4.90 -12.69
CA ARG A 106 5.76 -5.19 -13.95
C ARG A 106 4.26 -4.96 -13.81
N THR A 107 3.71 -5.21 -12.62
CA THR A 107 2.32 -4.98 -12.30
C THR A 107 2.21 -4.28 -10.96
N GLN A 108 1.41 -3.21 -10.89
CA GLN A 108 1.14 -2.46 -9.67
C GLN A 108 -0.34 -2.59 -9.32
N MET A 109 -0.61 -3.01 -8.10
CA MET A 109 -1.96 -3.21 -7.58
C MET A 109 -2.17 -2.34 -6.35
N VAL A 110 -3.35 -1.74 -6.21
CA VAL A 110 -3.72 -0.99 -5.00
C VAL A 110 -5.04 -1.48 -4.41
N THR A 111 -5.12 -1.59 -3.09
CA THR A 111 -6.39 -1.79 -2.39
C THR A 111 -6.95 -0.45 -1.91
N VAL A 112 -8.22 -0.20 -2.20
CA VAL A 112 -9.01 0.95 -1.74
C VAL A 112 -10.11 0.43 -0.82
N HIS A 113 -10.12 0.89 0.42
CA HIS A 113 -11.11 0.48 1.43
C HIS A 113 -12.37 1.35 1.41
N ASP A 114 -12.23 2.67 1.34
CA ASP A 114 -13.32 3.64 1.19
C ASP A 114 -12.85 4.93 0.49
N LEU A 115 -13.82 5.77 0.09
CA LEU A 115 -13.59 7.12 -0.39
C LEU A 115 -14.22 8.16 0.55
N ALA A 116 -14.30 7.87 1.85
CA ALA A 116 -15.02 8.70 2.82
C ALA A 116 -14.50 10.15 2.87
N PHE A 117 -13.20 10.33 2.58
CA PHE A 117 -12.60 11.65 2.50
C PHE A 117 -13.17 12.55 1.39
N LEU A 118 -13.83 12.01 0.36
CA LEU A 118 -14.50 12.82 -0.67
C LEU A 118 -15.85 13.36 -0.17
N PHE A 119 -16.58 12.55 0.58
CA PHE A 119 -17.95 12.86 0.99
C PHE A 119 -18.04 13.56 2.35
N TYR A 120 -17.04 13.34 3.22
CA TYR A 120 -17.01 13.85 4.58
C TYR A 120 -15.72 14.63 4.84
N PRO A 121 -15.54 15.83 4.24
CA PRO A 121 -14.30 16.59 4.34
C PRO A 121 -13.94 17.02 5.77
N ASN A 122 -14.94 17.07 6.66
CA ASN A 122 -14.77 17.44 8.07
C ASN A 122 -14.44 16.25 8.99
N ALA A 123 -14.44 15.01 8.46
CA ALA A 123 -14.17 13.79 9.26
C ALA A 123 -12.67 13.52 9.46
N ALA A 124 -11.80 14.26 8.77
CA ALA A 124 -10.35 14.12 8.86
C ALA A 124 -9.68 15.49 9.09
N MET A 125 -8.46 15.48 9.64
CA MET A 125 -7.67 16.70 9.73
C MET A 125 -7.45 17.32 8.33
N PRO A 126 -7.54 18.65 8.17
CA PRO A 126 -7.45 19.30 6.85
C PRO A 126 -6.19 18.93 6.04
N SER A 127 -5.08 18.69 6.73
CA SER A 127 -3.82 18.28 6.10
C SER A 127 -3.84 16.85 5.56
N LEU A 128 -4.52 15.93 6.25
CA LEU A 128 -4.74 14.56 5.80
C LEU A 128 -5.76 14.52 4.67
N HIS A 129 -6.88 15.25 4.81
CA HIS A 129 -7.88 15.38 3.76
C HIS A 129 -7.26 15.88 2.44
N ARG A 130 -6.45 16.96 2.48
CA ARG A 130 -5.74 17.45 1.29
C ARG A 130 -4.77 16.42 0.72
N TYR A 131 -4.06 15.69 1.58
CA TYR A 131 -3.14 14.64 1.16
C TYR A 131 -3.87 13.51 0.42
N LEU A 132 -4.95 12.97 0.99
CA LEU A 132 -5.72 11.88 0.39
C LEU A 132 -6.32 12.28 -0.96
N ASN A 133 -6.90 13.48 -1.06
CA ASN A 133 -7.43 14.03 -2.31
C ASN A 133 -6.40 14.19 -3.44
N ILE A 134 -5.11 14.23 -3.11
CA ILE A 134 -4.04 14.31 -4.11
C ILE A 134 -3.48 12.93 -4.44
N VAL A 135 -3.23 12.11 -3.42
CA VAL A 135 -2.43 10.90 -3.56
C VAL A 135 -3.26 9.69 -3.97
N VAL A 136 -4.48 9.55 -3.44
CA VAL A 136 -5.34 8.40 -3.76
C VAL A 136 -5.73 8.41 -5.25
N PRO A 137 -6.21 9.53 -5.85
CA PRO A 137 -6.53 9.54 -7.28
C PRO A 137 -5.30 9.32 -8.18
N ARG A 138 -4.09 9.67 -7.72
CA ARG A 138 -2.86 9.39 -8.46
C ARG A 138 -2.55 7.89 -8.42
N SER A 139 -2.59 7.29 -7.24
CA SER A 139 -2.30 5.87 -7.03
C SER A 139 -3.29 4.99 -7.79
N VAL A 140 -4.58 5.32 -7.74
CA VAL A 140 -5.63 4.62 -8.49
C VAL A 140 -5.39 4.71 -10.00
N ARG A 141 -5.06 5.90 -10.54
CA ARG A 141 -4.80 6.07 -11.98
C ARG A 141 -3.51 5.40 -12.46
N SER A 142 -2.51 5.25 -11.58
CA SER A 142 -1.24 4.62 -11.92
C SER A 142 -1.23 3.10 -11.72
N ALA A 143 -2.24 2.55 -11.03
CA ALA A 143 -2.33 1.12 -10.77
C ALA A 143 -2.80 0.37 -12.03
N ASP A 144 -2.22 -0.80 -12.29
CA ASP A 144 -2.71 -1.72 -13.32
C ASP A 144 -3.97 -2.46 -12.84
N HIS A 145 -4.06 -2.69 -11.52
CA HIS A 145 -5.22 -3.33 -10.90
C HIS A 145 -5.62 -2.60 -9.61
N ILE A 146 -6.93 -2.52 -9.38
CA ILE A 146 -7.51 -1.92 -8.17
C ILE A 146 -8.38 -2.97 -7.50
N VAL A 147 -8.21 -3.14 -6.19
CA VAL A 147 -9.06 -3.98 -5.36
C VAL A 147 -9.92 -3.05 -4.50
N ALA A 148 -11.23 -3.11 -4.70
CA ALA A 148 -12.20 -2.55 -3.76
C ALA A 148 -12.69 -3.69 -2.86
N ASP A 149 -12.60 -3.52 -1.54
CA ASP A 149 -13.03 -4.55 -0.58
C ASP A 149 -14.55 -4.56 -0.32
N SER A 150 -15.29 -3.66 -0.95
CA SER A 150 -16.75 -3.63 -0.93
C SER A 150 -17.36 -3.16 -2.25
N HIS A 151 -18.58 -3.61 -2.54
CA HIS A 151 -19.36 -3.12 -3.69
C HIS A 151 -19.70 -1.63 -3.59
N HIS A 152 -19.78 -1.08 -2.38
CA HIS A 152 -20.01 0.35 -2.18
C HIS A 152 -18.77 1.14 -2.64
N THR A 153 -17.59 0.76 -2.16
CA THR A 153 -16.32 1.37 -2.56
C THR A 153 -16.06 1.24 -4.07
N ALA A 154 -16.38 0.09 -4.67
CA ALA A 154 -16.28 -0.11 -6.12
C ALA A 154 -17.19 0.87 -6.90
N ARG A 155 -18.41 1.10 -6.41
CA ARG A 155 -19.34 2.05 -7.00
C ARG A 155 -18.84 3.48 -6.86
N ASP A 156 -18.34 3.87 -5.70
CA ASP A 156 -17.80 5.22 -5.49
C ASP A 156 -16.58 5.46 -6.40
N LEU A 157 -15.70 4.47 -6.57
CA LEU A 157 -14.58 4.53 -7.52
C LEU A 157 -15.06 4.74 -8.96
N HIS A 158 -16.14 4.07 -9.36
CA HIS A 158 -16.76 4.23 -10.67
C HIS A 158 -17.41 5.62 -10.84
N GLU A 159 -18.25 6.04 -9.90
CA GLU A 159 -19.00 7.28 -9.97
C GLU A 159 -18.10 8.52 -9.90
N GLN A 160 -17.06 8.48 -9.06
CA GLN A 160 -16.19 9.65 -8.84
C GLN A 160 -15.03 9.70 -9.84
N TRP A 161 -14.45 8.56 -10.20
CA TRP A 161 -13.22 8.51 -11.00
C TRP A 161 -13.31 7.65 -12.27
N GLN A 162 -14.52 7.19 -12.64
CA GLN A 162 -14.77 6.42 -13.87
C GLN A 162 -13.93 5.14 -13.97
N ILE A 163 -13.58 4.55 -12.83
CA ILE A 163 -12.88 3.26 -12.78
C ILE A 163 -13.88 2.16 -13.16
N PRO A 164 -13.56 1.30 -14.15
CA PRO A 164 -14.43 0.19 -14.50
C PRO A 164 -14.48 -0.86 -13.39
N PRO A 165 -15.62 -1.55 -13.21
CA PRO A 165 -15.76 -2.65 -12.26
C PRO A 165 -14.98 -3.91 -12.67
#